data_AF-A0A3L7SLH9-F1
#
_entry.id   AF-A0A3L7SLH9-F1
#
_cell.length_a   1.000
_cell.length_b   1.000
_cell.length_c   1.000
_cell.angle_alpha   90.00
_cell.angle_beta   90.00
_cell.angle_gamma   90.00
#
_symmetry.space_group_name_H-M   'P 1'
#
loop_
_entity.id
_entity.type
_entity.pdbx_description
1 polymer ?
#
loop_
_entity_poly.entity_id
_entity_poly.type
_entity_poly.pdbx_seq_one_letter_code
_entity_poly.pdbx_strand_id
1 'polypeptide(L)'
;MASPPPSPRGHDPSHPECLTILGLLPPVTAEDVKQSYLAKAMAAHPDRGGDPAEFVRLQKAYEDAKEFVQFKAGKLEWLAAKIESYAQQQEVVTEAIERGGEIEMEEADWLRKSFGEDFGHVADKLVTVRVRGPRADDVFAILLGFRADSLKDLATLDLAGGTLTDEGLLQLKELKSLRALDLRGTAVGKLAADVPKWFEHLEFLGLPKGAVGMLGRFGMPRRVKLVVGDAPTA
;
A
#
# COMPACT_ATOMS: atom_id res chain seq x y z
N MET A 1 19.00 41.91 -24.43
CA MET A 1 18.43 41.16 -23.29
C MET A 1 18.14 39.77 -23.80
N ALA A 2 18.91 38.76 -23.35
CA ALA A 2 18.79 37.39 -23.82
C ALA A 2 17.62 36.70 -23.10
N SER A 3 16.79 35.97 -23.85
CA SER A 3 15.71 35.14 -23.30
C SER A 3 16.26 34.11 -22.31
N PRO A 4 15.54 33.80 -21.22
CA PRO A 4 15.98 32.76 -20.28
C PRO A 4 15.95 31.39 -20.96
N PRO A 5 16.83 30.45 -20.56
CA PRO A 5 16.82 29.09 -21.10
C PRO A 5 15.52 28.37 -20.74
N PRO A 6 15.02 27.45 -21.60
CA PRO A 6 13.83 26.67 -21.28
C PRO A 6 14.09 25.78 -20.05
N SER A 7 13.21 25.90 -19.06
CA SER A 7 13.21 25.10 -17.83
C SER A 7 13.12 23.59 -18.14
N PRO A 8 13.77 22.72 -17.34
CA PRO A 8 13.73 21.28 -17.57
C PRO A 8 12.31 20.74 -17.34
N ARG A 9 11.69 20.26 -18.43
CA ARG A 9 10.45 19.45 -18.54
C ARG A 9 9.48 19.56 -17.35
N GLY A 10 8.74 20.67 -17.31
CA GLY A 10 7.57 20.79 -16.44
C GLY A 10 6.49 19.78 -16.83
N HIS A 11 6.00 19.02 -15.86
CA HIS A 11 4.79 18.20 -15.98
C HIS A 11 3.58 19.11 -16.24
N ASP A 12 2.92 18.91 -17.38
CA ASP A 12 1.68 19.57 -17.73
C ASP A 12 0.52 18.97 -16.90
N PRO A 13 -0.19 19.75 -16.06
CA PRO A 13 -1.34 19.25 -15.29
C PRO A 13 -2.50 18.78 -16.18
N SER A 14 -2.51 19.11 -17.48
CA SER A 14 -3.43 18.56 -18.45
C SER A 14 -3.07 17.14 -18.90
N HIS A 15 -1.87 16.66 -18.58
CA HIS A 15 -1.36 15.34 -18.95
C HIS A 15 -0.46 14.75 -17.85
N PRO A 16 -1.04 14.11 -16.81
CA PRO A 16 -0.27 13.50 -15.73
C PRO A 16 0.59 12.31 -16.19
N GLU A 17 1.69 12.05 -15.49
CA GLU A 17 2.68 11.00 -15.82
C GLU A 17 2.06 9.61 -15.97
N CYS A 18 1.03 9.31 -15.19
CA CYS A 18 0.29 8.05 -15.25
C CYS A 18 -0.29 7.79 -16.64
N LEU A 19 -0.81 8.83 -17.32
CA LEU A 19 -1.29 8.72 -18.70
C LEU A 19 -0.13 8.57 -19.69
N THR A 20 1.01 9.22 -19.45
CA THR A 20 2.22 9.01 -20.26
C THR A 20 2.71 7.56 -20.17
N ILE A 21 2.77 6.98 -18.97
CA ILE A 21 3.18 5.58 -18.74
C ILE A 21 2.20 4.62 -19.45
N LEU A 22 0.90 4.91 -19.42
CA LEU A 22 -0.11 4.15 -20.15
C LEU A 22 -0.20 4.49 -21.65
N GLY A 23 0.53 5.51 -22.14
CA GLY A 23 0.48 5.94 -23.54
C GLY A 23 -0.90 6.47 -23.97
N LEU A 24 -1.64 7.09 -23.05
CA LEU A 24 -2.99 7.62 -23.27
C LEU A 24 -2.96 9.15 -23.31
N LEU A 25 -3.82 9.76 -24.12
CA LEU A 25 -4.00 11.22 -24.17
C LEU A 25 -5.47 11.56 -23.83
N PRO A 26 -5.74 12.61 -23.04
CA PRO A 26 -7.12 13.08 -22.83
C PRO A 26 -7.78 13.58 -24.14
N PRO A 27 -9.12 13.47 -24.27
CA PRO A 27 -10.06 12.86 -23.32
C PRO A 27 -9.91 11.34 -23.29
N VAL A 28 -9.94 10.77 -22.08
CA VAL A 28 -9.70 9.33 -21.84
C VAL A 28 -10.72 8.80 -20.85
N THR A 29 -11.26 7.60 -21.11
CA THR A 29 -12.27 6.94 -20.27
C THR A 29 -11.66 5.87 -19.36
N ALA A 30 -12.43 5.39 -18.37
CA ALA A 30 -11.97 4.35 -17.46
C ALA A 30 -11.73 3.02 -18.20
N GLU A 31 -12.47 2.78 -19.29
CA GLU A 31 -12.28 1.62 -20.14
C GLU A 31 -10.98 1.73 -20.94
N ASP A 32 -10.64 2.91 -21.48
CA ASP A 32 -9.37 3.13 -22.19
C ASP A 32 -8.16 2.89 -21.26
N VAL A 33 -8.24 3.39 -20.02
CA VAL A 33 -7.23 3.16 -18.97
C VAL A 33 -7.05 1.67 -18.69
N LYS A 34 -8.17 0.95 -18.50
CA LYS A 34 -8.16 -0.49 -18.23
C LYS A 34 -7.60 -1.30 -19.40
N GLN A 35 -8.01 -1.01 -20.63
CA GLN A 35 -7.54 -1.72 -21.82
C GLN A 35 -6.05 -1.52 -22.05
N SER A 36 -5.56 -0.28 -21.90
CA SER A 36 -4.12 0.01 -22.01
C SER A 36 -3.31 -0.71 -20.92
N TYR A 37 -3.78 -0.68 -19.67
CA TYR A 37 -3.14 -1.40 -18.58
C TYR A 37 -3.08 -2.91 -18.85
N LEU A 38 -4.19 -3.53 -19.25
CA LEU A 38 -4.23 -4.97 -19.54
C LEU A 38 -3.25 -5.34 -20.65
N ALA A 39 -3.21 -4.58 -21.74
CA ALA A 39 -2.29 -4.81 -22.86
C ALA A 39 -0.82 -4.74 -22.41
N LYS A 40 -0.47 -3.74 -21.60
CA LYS A 40 0.89 -3.55 -21.08
C LYS A 40 1.26 -4.55 -19.99
N ALA A 41 0.32 -4.90 -19.11
CA ALA A 41 0.52 -5.86 -18.03
C ALA A 41 0.73 -7.28 -18.58
N MET A 42 0.05 -7.63 -19.67
CA MET A 42 0.30 -8.87 -20.39
C MET A 42 1.72 -8.94 -20.98
N ALA A 43 2.27 -7.82 -21.44
CA ALA A 43 3.61 -7.73 -22.00
C ALA A 43 4.71 -7.70 -20.91
N ALA A 44 4.45 -7.05 -19.78
CA ALA A 44 5.40 -6.86 -18.67
C ALA A 44 5.29 -7.92 -17.56
N HIS A 45 4.51 -8.98 -17.74
CA HIS A 45 4.22 -9.95 -16.68
C HIS A 45 5.49 -10.68 -16.19
N PRO A 46 5.75 -10.76 -14.86
CA PRO A 46 6.95 -11.42 -14.30
C PRO A 46 7.10 -12.89 -14.71
N ASP A 47 5.99 -13.64 -14.79
CA ASP A 47 6.00 -15.05 -15.26
C ASP A 47 6.45 -15.22 -16.71
N ARG A 48 6.52 -14.13 -17.48
CA ARG A 48 7.05 -14.09 -18.86
C ARG A 48 8.45 -13.48 -18.95
N GLY A 49 9.12 -13.27 -17.82
CA GLY A 49 10.45 -12.67 -17.74
C GLY A 49 10.45 -11.14 -17.70
N GLY A 50 9.31 -10.50 -17.42
CA GLY A 50 9.22 -9.06 -17.21
C GLY A 50 9.86 -8.61 -15.90
N ASP A 51 10.33 -7.35 -15.86
CA ASP A 51 10.92 -6.75 -14.67
C ASP A 51 9.83 -6.47 -13.61
N PRO A 52 9.92 -7.04 -12.39
CA PRO A 52 8.99 -6.76 -11.31
C PRO A 52 8.87 -5.27 -10.97
N ALA A 53 9.97 -4.50 -11.07
CA ALA A 53 9.93 -3.07 -10.79
C ALA A 53 9.12 -2.29 -11.83
N GLU A 54 9.23 -2.67 -13.11
CA GLU A 54 8.40 -2.09 -14.17
C GLU A 54 6.92 -2.47 -14.01
N PHE A 55 6.63 -3.69 -13.57
CA PHE A 55 5.26 -4.13 -13.33
C PHE A 55 4.61 -3.34 -12.17
N VAL A 56 5.33 -3.10 -11.07
CA VAL A 56 4.86 -2.24 -9.97
C VAL A 56 4.62 -0.82 -10.44
N ARG A 57 5.54 -0.25 -11.24
CA ARG A 57 5.37 1.09 -11.81
C ARG A 57 4.14 1.18 -12.73
N LEU A 58 3.88 0.14 -13.52
CA LEU A 58 2.71 0.05 -14.39
C LEU A 58 1.40 -0.06 -13.58
N GLN A 59 1.38 -0.84 -12.50
CA GLN A 59 0.24 -0.92 -11.59
C GLN A 59 -0.07 0.44 -10.96
N LYS A 60 0.96 1.12 -10.43
CA LYS A 60 0.81 2.47 -9.87
C LYS A 60 0.25 3.45 -10.91
N ALA A 61 0.77 3.44 -12.13
CA ALA A 61 0.27 4.28 -13.21
C ALA A 61 -1.20 3.99 -13.58
N TYR A 62 -1.62 2.73 -13.53
CA TYR A 62 -3.01 2.36 -13.76
C TYR A 62 -3.95 2.90 -12.67
N GLU A 63 -3.56 2.79 -11.40
CA GLU A 63 -4.34 3.33 -10.28
C GLU A 63 -4.46 4.85 -10.37
N ASP A 64 -3.34 5.54 -10.56
CA ASP A 64 -3.29 7.01 -10.68
C ASP A 64 -4.14 7.49 -11.88
N ALA A 65 -4.11 6.78 -13.01
CA ALA A 65 -4.90 7.13 -14.19
C ALA A 65 -6.40 6.88 -13.99
N LYS A 66 -6.78 5.82 -13.27
CA LYS A 66 -8.19 5.55 -12.93
C LYS A 66 -8.75 6.64 -12.03
N GLU A 67 -7.98 7.10 -11.05
CA GLU A 67 -8.35 8.24 -10.20
C GLU A 67 -8.52 9.53 -11.00
N PHE A 68 -7.61 9.81 -11.94
CA PHE A 68 -7.71 10.98 -12.81
C PHE A 68 -9.01 10.99 -13.64
N VAL A 69 -9.40 9.85 -14.21
CA VAL A 69 -10.63 9.76 -15.01
C VAL A 69 -11.88 9.89 -14.13
N GLN A 70 -11.91 9.27 -12.95
CA GLN A 70 -13.02 9.43 -12.00
C GLN A 70 -13.19 10.89 -11.58
N PHE A 71 -12.09 11.59 -11.30
CA PHE A 71 -12.09 13.02 -11.02
C PHE A 71 -12.70 13.85 -12.16
N LYS A 72 -12.36 13.55 -13.41
CA LYS A 72 -12.93 14.24 -14.59
C LYS A 72 -14.41 13.90 -14.82
N ALA A 73 -14.88 12.74 -14.38
CA ALA A 73 -16.26 12.29 -14.52
C ALA A 73 -17.21 12.89 -13.46
N GLY A 74 -16.73 13.12 -12.23
CA GLY A 74 -17.55 13.65 -11.13
C GLY A 74 -16.70 14.09 -9.93
N LYS A 75 -16.34 15.37 -9.90
CA LYS A 75 -15.40 15.93 -8.91
C LYS A 75 -15.90 15.86 -7.46
N LEU A 76 -17.22 16.04 -7.23
CA LEU A 76 -17.79 16.09 -5.88
C LEU A 76 -17.95 14.70 -5.27
N GLU A 77 -18.43 13.73 -6.05
CA GLU A 77 -18.59 12.34 -5.63
C GLU A 77 -17.23 11.70 -5.34
N TRP A 78 -16.24 11.95 -6.20
CA TRP A 78 -14.87 11.50 -5.99
C TRP A 78 -14.27 12.10 -4.71
N LEU A 79 -14.47 13.41 -4.48
CA LEU A 79 -13.96 14.09 -3.28
C LEU A 79 -14.61 13.56 -2.01
N ALA A 80 -15.93 13.31 -2.02
CA ALA A 80 -16.63 12.75 -0.87
C ALA A 80 -16.08 11.37 -0.48
N ALA A 81 -15.89 10.48 -1.46
CA ALA A 81 -15.30 9.16 -1.23
C ALA A 81 -13.86 9.24 -0.71
N LYS A 82 -13.05 10.18 -1.22
CA LYS A 82 -11.67 10.38 -0.76
C LYS A 82 -11.60 10.96 0.65
N ILE A 83 -12.50 11.88 1.01
CA ILE A 83 -12.60 12.41 2.38
C ILE A 83 -12.91 11.28 3.37
N GLU A 84 -13.84 10.39 3.04
CA GLU A 84 -14.17 9.25 3.91
C GLU A 84 -12.96 8.32 4.08
N SER A 85 -12.30 7.95 2.98
CA SER A 85 -11.10 7.11 3.02
C SER A 85 -9.98 7.77 3.82
N TYR A 86 -9.74 9.06 3.61
CA TYR A 86 -8.75 9.84 4.37
C TYR A 86 -9.09 9.87 5.87
N ALA A 87 -10.35 10.12 6.25
CA ALA A 87 -10.76 10.14 7.65
C ALA A 87 -10.51 8.79 8.34
N GLN A 88 -10.83 7.69 7.66
CA GLN A 88 -10.55 6.34 8.16
C GLN A 88 -9.04 6.06 8.32
N GLN A 89 -8.21 6.53 7.37
CA GLN A 89 -6.75 6.45 7.52
C GLN A 89 -6.26 7.30 8.69
N GLN A 90 -6.82 8.48 8.91
CA GLN A 90 -6.44 9.35 10.03
C GLN A 90 -6.76 8.74 11.40
N GLU A 91 -7.82 7.92 11.51
CA GLU A 91 -8.06 7.15 12.74
C GLU A 91 -6.92 6.15 13.02
N VAL A 92 -6.47 5.43 11.98
CA VAL A 92 -5.33 4.49 12.11
C VAL A 92 -4.04 5.23 12.43
N VAL A 93 -3.79 6.37 11.76
CA VAL A 93 -2.62 7.22 12.01
C VAL A 93 -2.60 7.72 13.45
N THR A 94 -3.73 8.25 13.92
CA THR A 94 -3.86 8.77 15.28
C THR A 94 -3.61 7.67 16.31
N GLU A 95 -4.29 6.53 16.17
CA GLU A 95 -4.10 5.39 17.07
C GLU A 95 -2.66 4.87 17.06
N ALA A 96 -2.02 4.78 15.88
CA ALA A 96 -0.64 4.35 15.76
C ALA A 96 0.31 5.30 16.51
N ILE A 97 0.14 6.61 16.35
CA ILE A 97 0.94 7.64 17.04
C ILE A 97 0.70 7.59 18.56
N GLU A 98 -0.55 7.48 19.01
CA GLU A 98 -0.88 7.36 20.44
C GLU A 98 -0.26 6.10 21.08
N ARG A 99 -0.11 5.04 20.29
CA ARG A 99 0.60 3.82 20.69
C ARG A 99 2.13 3.97 20.68
N GLY A 100 2.66 5.12 20.27
CA GLY A 100 4.10 5.39 20.16
C GLY A 100 4.71 4.81 18.88
N GLY A 101 3.89 4.57 17.87
CA GLY A 101 4.29 4.08 16.57
C GLY A 101 4.72 5.16 15.60
N GLU A 102 5.09 4.71 14.40
CA GLU A 102 5.51 5.52 13.27
C GLU A 102 4.62 5.21 12.06
N ILE A 103 4.44 6.21 11.20
CA ILE A 103 3.66 6.11 9.98
C ILE A 103 4.43 6.73 8.82
N GLU A 104 4.06 6.36 7.59
CA GLU A 104 4.52 7.01 6.37
C GLU A 104 3.33 7.21 5.44
N MET A 105 3.20 8.42 4.93
CA MET A 105 2.19 8.81 3.94
C MET A 105 2.89 9.07 2.59
N GLU A 106 2.37 8.51 1.52
CA GLU A 106 2.80 8.82 0.14
C GLU A 106 1.91 9.92 -0.43
N GLU A 107 2.53 11.01 -0.93
CA GLU A 107 1.81 12.16 -1.48
C GLU A 107 1.35 11.92 -2.93
N ALA A 108 0.11 12.32 -3.24
CA ALA A 108 -0.40 12.35 -4.61
C ALA A 108 -0.13 13.71 -5.27
N ASP A 109 1.08 13.88 -5.82
CA ASP A 109 1.61 15.14 -6.36
C ASP A 109 0.69 15.90 -7.33
N TRP A 110 -0.15 15.20 -8.09
CA TRP A 110 -1.02 15.82 -9.10
C TRP A 110 -2.24 16.53 -8.50
N LEU A 111 -2.64 16.19 -7.27
CA LEU A 111 -3.86 16.70 -6.64
C LEU A 111 -3.66 18.05 -5.95
N ARG A 112 -2.52 18.29 -5.30
CA ARG A 112 -2.14 19.61 -4.76
C ARG A 112 -2.20 20.70 -5.83
N LYS A 113 -1.70 20.38 -7.02
CA LYS A 113 -1.73 21.28 -8.18
C LYS A 113 -3.15 21.54 -8.72
N SER A 114 -4.07 20.61 -8.51
CA SER A 114 -5.43 20.64 -9.07
C SER A 114 -6.49 21.21 -8.11
N PHE A 115 -6.25 21.14 -6.80
CA PHE A 115 -7.21 21.55 -5.76
C PHE A 115 -6.68 22.60 -4.76
N GLY A 116 -5.39 22.94 -4.80
CA GLY A 116 -4.74 23.78 -3.78
C GLY A 116 -4.24 22.98 -2.58
N GLU A 117 -3.46 23.61 -1.71
CA GLU A 117 -2.80 22.94 -0.58
C GLU A 117 -3.82 22.34 0.42
N ASP A 118 -4.93 23.05 0.67
CA ASP A 118 -5.94 22.68 1.68
C ASP A 118 -6.61 21.32 1.44
N PHE A 119 -6.67 20.87 0.18
CA PHE A 119 -7.32 19.60 -0.22
C PHE A 119 -6.34 18.60 -0.83
N GLY A 120 -5.05 18.93 -0.92
CA GLY A 120 -4.06 18.01 -1.47
C GLY A 120 -3.90 16.73 -0.63
N HIS A 121 -4.05 16.87 0.68
CA HIS A 121 -3.78 15.81 1.65
C HIS A 121 -4.83 14.69 1.68
N VAL A 122 -6.06 14.94 1.20
CA VAL A 122 -7.13 13.91 1.23
C VAL A 122 -6.87 12.74 0.27
N ALA A 123 -5.84 12.87 -0.56
CA ALA A 123 -5.39 11.82 -1.46
C ALA A 123 -4.04 11.23 -1.07
N ASP A 124 -3.44 11.70 0.03
CA ASP A 124 -2.25 11.08 0.59
C ASP A 124 -2.63 9.65 1.03
N LYS A 125 -1.70 8.72 0.81
CA LYS A 125 -1.92 7.30 1.01
C LYS A 125 -1.10 6.80 2.19
N LEU A 126 -1.73 6.19 3.19
CA LEU A 126 -1.01 5.52 4.27
C LEU A 126 -0.33 4.24 3.75
N VAL A 127 1.00 4.28 3.64
CA VAL A 127 1.80 3.18 3.04
C VAL A 127 2.57 2.35 4.07
N THR A 128 2.90 2.94 5.22
CA THR A 128 3.60 2.26 6.31
C THR A 128 2.94 2.54 7.64
N VAL A 129 2.76 1.49 8.44
CA VAL A 129 2.40 1.57 9.87
C VAL A 129 3.37 0.70 10.67
N ARG A 130 4.00 1.29 11.68
CA ARG A 130 4.84 0.59 12.65
C ARG A 130 4.35 0.87 14.05
N VAL A 131 3.92 -0.15 14.77
CA VAL A 131 3.66 -0.07 16.21
C VAL A 131 4.41 -1.23 16.82
N ARG A 132 5.45 -0.97 17.61
CA ARG A 132 6.27 -2.03 18.22
C ARG A 132 6.05 -2.13 19.72
N GLY A 133 6.40 -3.28 20.27
CA GLY A 133 6.26 -3.56 21.69
C GLY A 133 4.80 -3.83 22.10
N PRO A 134 4.50 -3.90 23.40
CA PRO A 134 3.27 -4.53 23.91
C PRO A 134 1.96 -3.87 23.45
N ARG A 135 2.01 -2.65 22.91
CA ARG A 135 0.87 -1.93 22.34
C ARG A 135 0.50 -2.37 20.93
N ALA A 136 1.30 -3.23 20.30
CA ALA A 136 0.91 -3.95 19.09
C ALA A 136 0.10 -5.19 19.47
N ASP A 137 -1.17 -4.96 19.81
CA ASP A 137 -2.08 -5.96 20.36
C ASP A 137 -3.25 -6.26 19.39
N ASP A 138 -4.12 -7.18 19.80
CA ASP A 138 -5.29 -7.56 19.00
C ASP A 138 -6.26 -6.40 18.80
N VAL A 139 -6.32 -5.44 19.74
CA VAL A 139 -7.18 -4.25 19.61
C VAL A 139 -6.72 -3.38 18.45
N PHE A 140 -5.41 -3.16 18.32
CA PHE A 140 -4.88 -2.43 17.18
C PHE A 140 -5.11 -3.17 15.86
N ALA A 141 -4.94 -4.49 15.85
CA ALA A 141 -5.22 -5.30 14.65
C ALA A 141 -6.70 -5.29 14.25
N ILE A 142 -7.63 -5.26 15.22
CA ILE A 142 -9.07 -5.09 14.96
C ILE A 142 -9.34 -3.75 14.28
N LEU A 143 -8.73 -2.65 14.76
CA LEU A 143 -8.85 -1.34 14.11
C LEU A 143 -8.36 -1.40 12.65
N LEU A 144 -7.18 -1.96 12.42
CA LEU A 144 -6.62 -2.13 11.08
C LEU A 144 -7.55 -2.94 10.18
N GLY A 145 -8.09 -4.06 10.68
CA GLY A 145 -9.05 -4.89 9.96
C GLY A 145 -10.35 -4.14 9.64
N PHE A 146 -10.90 -3.39 10.59
CA PHE A 146 -12.11 -2.59 10.41
C PHE A 146 -11.92 -1.44 9.40
N ARG A 147 -10.68 -1.00 9.18
CA ARG A 147 -10.30 0.07 8.24
C ARG A 147 -9.69 -0.48 6.95
N ALA A 148 -9.68 -1.79 6.73
CA ALA A 148 -9.02 -2.41 5.56
C ALA A 148 -9.51 -1.91 4.19
N ASP A 149 -10.71 -1.32 4.12
CA ASP A 149 -11.22 -0.71 2.89
C ASP A 149 -10.59 0.62 2.50
N SER A 150 -10.05 1.37 3.47
CA SER A 150 -9.28 2.59 3.22
C SER A 150 -7.77 2.36 3.22
N LEU A 151 -7.29 1.18 3.64
CA LEU A 151 -5.86 0.82 3.70
C LEU A 151 -5.37 0.05 2.46
N LYS A 152 -5.87 0.41 1.27
CA LYS A 152 -5.54 -0.29 0.02
C LYS A 152 -4.11 -0.08 -0.45
N ASP A 153 -3.41 0.92 0.08
CA ASP A 153 -2.02 1.23 -0.26
C ASP A 153 -1.03 0.82 0.85
N LEU A 154 -1.50 0.22 1.95
CA LEU A 154 -0.65 -0.18 3.07
C LEU A 154 0.28 -1.33 2.63
N ALA A 155 1.56 -1.01 2.43
CA ALA A 155 2.57 -1.93 1.96
C ALA A 155 3.41 -2.54 3.10
N THR A 156 3.62 -1.78 4.17
CA THR A 156 4.45 -2.19 5.32
C THR A 156 3.66 -2.13 6.62
N LEU A 157 3.59 -3.26 7.31
CA LEU A 157 3.03 -3.36 8.65
C LEU A 157 4.02 -4.04 9.60
N ASP A 158 4.51 -3.29 10.58
CA ASP A 158 5.43 -3.78 11.61
C ASP A 158 4.74 -3.75 12.98
N LEU A 159 4.47 -4.95 13.52
CA LEU A 159 3.83 -5.17 14.81
C LEU A 159 4.77 -5.93 15.78
N ALA A 160 6.07 -5.87 15.54
CA ALA A 160 7.04 -6.70 16.25
C ALA A 160 7.12 -6.34 17.75
N GLY A 161 7.31 -7.37 18.59
CA GLY A 161 7.34 -7.26 20.05
C GLY A 161 5.96 -7.05 20.69
N GLY A 162 4.90 -7.18 19.89
CA GLY A 162 3.51 -7.07 20.29
C GLY A 162 2.99 -8.18 21.19
N THR A 163 1.80 -7.95 21.73
CA THR A 163 1.00 -8.99 22.40
C THR A 163 -0.02 -9.64 21.44
N LEU A 164 0.02 -9.29 20.15
CA LEU A 164 -0.81 -9.83 19.08
C LEU A 164 -0.86 -11.37 19.09
N THR A 165 -2.06 -11.93 19.01
CA THR A 165 -2.36 -13.36 18.95
C THR A 165 -2.82 -13.79 17.55
N ASP A 166 -3.12 -15.08 17.39
CA ASP A 166 -3.77 -15.58 16.17
C ASP A 166 -5.14 -14.90 15.91
N GLU A 167 -5.87 -14.45 16.95
CA GLU A 167 -7.17 -13.76 16.79
C GLU A 167 -7.01 -12.37 16.17
N GLY A 168 -6.04 -11.57 16.65
CA GLY A 168 -5.71 -10.30 16.03
C GLY A 168 -5.14 -10.48 14.62
N LEU A 169 -4.28 -11.47 14.41
CA LEU A 169 -3.73 -11.77 13.08
C LEU A 169 -4.82 -12.08 12.04
N LEU A 170 -5.93 -12.73 12.42
CA LEU A 170 -7.06 -12.98 11.51
C LEU A 170 -7.68 -11.67 10.97
N GLN A 171 -7.66 -10.59 11.75
CA GLN A 171 -8.24 -9.30 11.34
C GLN A 171 -7.46 -8.66 10.20
N LEU A 172 -6.18 -9.00 10.03
CA LEU A 172 -5.30 -8.42 9.03
C LEU A 172 -5.48 -9.00 7.63
N LYS A 173 -6.29 -10.05 7.47
CA LYS A 173 -6.45 -10.81 6.20
C LYS A 173 -6.82 -9.95 5.00
N GLU A 174 -7.56 -8.87 5.20
CA GLU A 174 -8.05 -8.02 4.11
C GLU A 174 -7.07 -6.91 3.68
N LEU A 175 -5.89 -6.82 4.32
CA LEU A 175 -4.80 -5.93 3.93
C LEU A 175 -4.02 -6.52 2.74
N LYS A 176 -4.70 -6.68 1.59
CA LYS A 176 -4.19 -7.45 0.43
C LYS A 176 -2.93 -6.87 -0.23
N SER A 177 -2.65 -5.59 0.00
CA SER A 177 -1.51 -4.88 -0.59
C SER A 177 -0.21 -5.02 0.21
N LEU A 178 -0.23 -5.71 1.35
CA LEU A 178 0.95 -5.91 2.18
C LEU A 178 2.08 -6.62 1.42
N ARG A 179 3.26 -5.99 1.47
CA ARG A 179 4.54 -6.51 0.97
C ARG A 179 5.45 -6.90 2.11
N ALA A 180 5.39 -6.22 3.24
CA ALA A 180 6.17 -6.53 4.42
C ALA A 180 5.27 -6.61 5.66
N LEU A 181 5.32 -7.76 6.34
CA LEU A 181 4.63 -7.99 7.61
C LEU A 181 5.64 -8.51 8.65
N ASP A 182 5.83 -7.77 9.74
CA ASP A 182 6.69 -8.20 10.85
C ASP A 182 5.89 -8.47 12.11
N LEU A 183 5.88 -9.74 12.54
CA LEU A 183 5.21 -10.25 13.73
C LEU A 183 6.22 -10.88 14.71
N ARG A 184 7.53 -10.63 14.55
CA ARG A 184 8.54 -11.22 15.44
C ARG A 184 8.29 -10.81 16.89
N GLY A 185 8.49 -11.75 17.82
CA GLY A 185 8.22 -11.50 19.24
C GLY A 185 6.75 -11.32 19.63
N THR A 186 5.78 -11.66 18.77
CA THR A 186 4.35 -11.71 19.11
C THR A 186 3.92 -13.08 19.65
N ALA A 187 2.64 -13.23 20.02
CA ALA A 187 2.03 -14.50 20.44
C ALA A 187 1.37 -15.29 19.29
N VAL A 188 1.60 -14.89 18.03
CA VAL A 188 1.13 -15.60 16.84
C VAL A 188 1.77 -16.99 16.73
N GLY A 189 0.97 -17.98 16.33
CA GLY A 189 1.42 -19.37 16.26
C GLY A 189 0.73 -20.17 15.18
N LYS A 190 -0.51 -20.59 15.42
CA LYS A 190 -1.18 -21.61 14.59
C LYS A 190 -1.40 -21.13 13.16
N LEU A 191 -1.63 -19.84 12.98
CA LEU A 191 -1.94 -19.24 11.68
C LEU A 191 -0.69 -18.77 10.92
N ALA A 192 0.47 -18.80 11.55
CA ALA A 192 1.70 -18.22 11.01
C ALA A 192 2.11 -18.83 9.65
N ALA A 193 1.84 -20.11 9.43
CA ALA A 193 2.12 -20.81 8.17
C ALA A 193 1.15 -20.45 7.02
N ASP A 194 -0.03 -19.90 7.34
CA ASP A 194 -1.05 -19.54 6.36
C ASP A 194 -0.90 -18.09 5.86
N VAL A 195 -0.17 -17.24 6.58
CA VAL A 195 0.06 -15.83 6.24
C VAL A 195 0.42 -15.61 4.76
N PRO A 196 1.37 -16.35 4.14
CA PRO A 196 1.70 -16.15 2.73
C PRO A 196 0.58 -16.47 1.73
N LYS A 197 -0.48 -17.17 2.17
CA LYS A 197 -1.65 -17.47 1.34
C LYS A 197 -2.65 -16.32 1.32
N TRP A 198 -2.62 -15.45 2.33
CA TRP A 198 -3.55 -14.32 2.44
C TRP A 198 -3.06 -13.09 1.68
N PHE A 199 -1.73 -12.95 1.55
CA PHE A 199 -1.06 -11.78 0.99
C PHE A 199 -0.28 -12.19 -0.27
N GLU A 200 -0.91 -12.00 -1.43
CA GLU A 200 -0.39 -12.41 -2.74
C GLU A 200 0.94 -11.72 -3.07
N HIS A 201 1.11 -10.47 -2.62
CA HIS A 201 2.29 -9.64 -2.89
C HIS A 201 3.30 -9.61 -1.73
N LEU A 202 3.16 -10.48 -0.73
CA LEU A 202 4.07 -10.50 0.42
C LEU A 202 5.49 -10.91 -0.01
N GLU A 203 6.46 -10.10 0.37
CA GLU A 203 7.89 -10.25 0.08
C GLU A 203 8.71 -10.46 1.35
N PHE A 204 8.26 -9.91 2.49
CA PHE A 204 8.90 -10.09 3.79
C PHE A 204 7.90 -10.56 4.83
N LEU A 205 8.29 -11.60 5.58
CA LEU A 205 7.50 -12.12 6.70
C LEU A 205 8.41 -12.37 7.92
N GLY A 206 8.24 -11.56 8.95
CA GLY A 206 8.81 -11.78 10.27
C GLY A 206 7.85 -12.56 11.16
N LEU A 207 8.28 -13.67 11.77
CA LEU A 207 7.46 -14.50 12.65
C LEU A 207 8.13 -14.75 14.01
N PRO A 208 7.36 -14.95 15.09
CA PRO A 208 7.95 -15.25 16.39
C PRO A 208 8.60 -16.65 16.39
N LYS A 209 9.56 -16.85 17.31
CA LYS A 209 10.22 -18.15 17.49
C LYS A 209 9.18 -19.24 17.75
N GLY A 210 9.32 -20.37 17.04
CA GLY A 210 8.45 -21.53 17.22
C GLY A 210 7.09 -21.45 16.48
N ALA A 211 6.72 -20.29 15.91
CA ALA A 211 5.44 -20.14 15.22
C ALA A 211 5.32 -21.00 13.95
N VAL A 212 6.44 -21.32 13.30
CA VAL A 212 6.47 -22.16 12.11
C VAL A 212 7.53 -23.26 12.26
N GLY A 213 7.07 -24.50 12.24
CA GLY A 213 7.91 -25.70 12.21
C GLY A 213 8.60 -25.92 10.86
N MET A 214 9.46 -26.94 10.79
CA MET A 214 10.30 -27.22 9.62
C MET A 214 9.49 -27.36 8.31
N LEU A 215 8.37 -28.08 8.33
CA LEU A 215 7.50 -28.26 7.16
C LEU A 215 6.91 -26.94 6.65
N GLY A 216 6.44 -26.08 7.56
CA GLY A 216 5.89 -24.77 7.18
C GLY A 216 6.95 -23.85 6.57
N ARG A 217 8.21 -23.95 7.01
CA ARG A 217 9.34 -23.22 6.40
C ARG A 217 9.63 -23.71 4.98
N PHE A 218 9.59 -25.02 4.74
CA PHE A 218 9.74 -25.58 3.39
C PHE A 218 8.59 -25.21 2.45
N GLY A 219 7.39 -25.00 3.00
CA GLY A 219 6.21 -24.56 2.27
C GLY A 219 6.16 -23.05 1.98
N MET A 220 7.14 -22.26 2.44
CA MET A 220 7.17 -20.82 2.19
C MET A 220 7.36 -20.54 0.69
N PRO A 221 6.53 -19.67 0.09
CA PRO A 221 6.74 -19.25 -1.29
C PRO A 221 8.10 -18.61 -1.47
N ARG A 222 8.77 -18.86 -2.61
CA ARG A 222 10.10 -18.32 -2.91
C ARG A 222 10.19 -16.78 -2.87
N ARG A 223 9.07 -16.10 -3.12
CA ARG A 223 8.97 -14.63 -3.05
C ARG A 223 9.10 -14.08 -1.63
N VAL A 224 8.83 -14.90 -0.61
CA VAL A 224 8.79 -14.47 0.79
C VAL A 224 10.13 -14.72 1.46
N LYS A 225 10.81 -13.63 1.85
CA LYS A 225 11.91 -13.67 2.80
C LYS A 225 11.35 -13.88 4.21
N LEU A 226 11.45 -15.12 4.69
CA LEU A 226 11.06 -15.48 6.05
C LEU A 226 12.19 -15.17 7.06
N VAL A 227 11.84 -14.48 8.15
CA VAL A 227 12.71 -14.30 9.32
C VAL A 227 11.97 -14.78 10.56
N VAL A 228 12.60 -15.65 11.36
CA VAL A 228 12.03 -16.16 12.61
C VAL A 228 12.90 -15.72 13.78
N GLY A 229 12.33 -15.04 14.76
CA GLY A 229 13.13 -14.52 15.87
C GLY A 229 12.37 -13.68 16.88
N ASP A 230 13.16 -13.03 17.73
CA ASP A 230 12.66 -12.01 18.65
C ASP A 230 12.43 -10.69 17.88
N ALA A 231 11.70 -9.78 18.51
CA ALA A 231 11.51 -8.44 17.98
C ALA A 231 12.88 -7.75 17.74
N PRO A 232 13.04 -6.97 16.65
CA PRO A 232 14.24 -6.17 16.45
C PRO A 232 14.39 -5.17 17.59
N THR A 233 15.63 -4.97 18.05
CA THR A 233 15.95 -3.85 18.94
C THR A 233 15.65 -2.54 18.23
N ALA A 234 14.94 -1.64 18.91
CA ALA A 234 14.62 -0.30 18.43
C ALA A 234 15.89 0.51 18.14
#